data_AF-A0A5E4HJH5-F1
#
_entry.id   AF-A0A5E4HJH5-F1
#
_cell.length_a   1.000
_cell.length_b   1.000
_cell.length_c   1.000
_cell.angle_alpha   90.00
_cell.angle_beta   90.00
_cell.angle_gamma   90.00
#
_symmetry.space_group_name_H-M   'P 1'
#
loop_
_entity.id
_entity.type
_entity.pdbx_description
1 polymer ?
#
loop_
_entity_poly.entity_id
_entity_poly.type
_entity_poly.pdbx_seq_one_letter_code
_entity_poly.pdbx_strand_id
1 'polypeptide(L)'
;MAGLTVEFPAAVDPVSLAQAKNFLRVDGFTDDDALITGLISAATIACENFTRRSFINKGFLMTLDAFPYFTDTMLSQLAYPPSYYALPKYSTTLWNYSQMIKLWRPPLVSVERITFMNSSTSSFEDLVQSPFPWYPQTVYNVGDTVADNNGNVQQLFSASPSLNPTGKSGIKPPTWNTTLAGFTVEDSPATAVWVNVGAIPQGEFGSFMIDKVSEPARLFPGISSNNKAGFWPSVLFIPNAVQIHYTAGFGPSPSNVPANIIVAILQTVADCYENREPVKEDGEQLPRHVRQLLWPHRIMDMSPTRG
;
A
#
# COMPACT_ATOMS: atom_id res chain seq x y z
N MET A 1 -0.90 20.87 1.99
CA MET A 1 -1.97 20.03 2.55
C MET A 1 -2.09 18.76 1.71
N ALA A 2 -2.50 17.65 2.30
CA ALA A 2 -2.70 16.39 1.58
C ALA A 2 -4.19 16.22 1.23
N GLY A 3 -4.52 15.99 -0.04
CA GLY A 3 -5.85 15.65 -0.51
C GLY A 3 -5.97 14.16 -0.80
N LEU A 4 -7.17 13.59 -0.68
CA LEU A 4 -7.49 12.23 -1.11
C LEU A 4 -8.78 12.24 -1.90
N THR A 5 -8.74 11.77 -3.14
CA THR A 5 -9.92 11.56 -3.99
C THR A 5 -9.98 10.12 -4.46
N VAL A 6 -11.20 9.59 -4.63
CA VAL A 6 -11.40 8.25 -5.19
C VAL A 6 -11.46 8.38 -6.71
N GLU A 7 -10.55 7.71 -7.43
CA GLU A 7 -10.50 7.75 -8.90
C GLU A 7 -11.46 6.73 -9.51
N PHE A 8 -11.46 5.52 -8.99
CA PHE A 8 -12.41 4.48 -9.38
C PHE A 8 -13.01 3.82 -8.13
N PRO A 9 -14.34 3.61 -8.10
CA PRO A 9 -15.03 3.00 -6.97
C PRO A 9 -14.70 1.51 -6.86
N ALA A 10 -15.14 0.90 -5.77
CA ALA A 10 -15.07 -0.55 -5.62
C ALA A 10 -15.96 -1.21 -6.67
N ALA A 11 -15.45 -2.25 -7.34
CA ALA A 11 -16.19 -2.97 -8.36
C ALA A 11 -17.36 -3.78 -7.77
N VAL A 12 -17.26 -4.19 -6.51
CA VAL A 12 -18.25 -5.01 -5.80
C VAL A 12 -18.26 -4.61 -4.32
N ASP A 13 -19.41 -4.70 -3.67
CA ASP A 13 -19.53 -4.54 -2.23
C ASP A 13 -18.99 -5.76 -1.46
N PRO A 14 -18.49 -5.59 -0.22
CA PRO A 14 -17.95 -6.69 0.59
C PRO A 14 -19.00 -7.70 1.03
N VAL A 15 -20.29 -7.35 0.98
CA VAL A 15 -21.42 -8.22 1.34
C VAL A 15 -22.37 -8.26 0.15
N SER A 16 -22.77 -9.45 -0.28
CA SER A 16 -23.77 -9.60 -1.33
C SER A 16 -25.20 -9.38 -0.80
N LEU A 17 -26.10 -8.94 -1.68
CA LEU A 17 -27.52 -8.76 -1.33
C LEU A 17 -28.15 -10.04 -0.77
N ALA A 18 -27.81 -11.20 -1.32
CA ALA A 18 -28.31 -12.49 -0.82
C ALA A 18 -27.84 -12.78 0.61
N GLN A 19 -26.58 -12.46 0.93
CA GLN A 19 -26.06 -12.60 2.29
C GLN A 19 -26.75 -11.65 3.27
N ALA A 20 -26.99 -10.40 2.86
CA ALA A 20 -27.70 -9.42 3.68
C ALA A 20 -29.16 -9.84 3.93
N LYS A 21 -29.87 -10.29 2.89
CA LYS A 21 -31.25 -10.81 3.02
C LYS A 21 -31.35 -11.99 3.99
N ASN A 22 -30.45 -12.95 3.86
CA ASN A 22 -30.39 -14.11 4.74
C ASN A 22 -30.14 -13.69 6.20
N PHE A 23 -29.32 -12.66 6.44
CA PHE A 23 -29.05 -12.13 7.78
C PHE A 23 -30.26 -11.40 8.37
N LEU A 24 -30.95 -10.57 7.56
CA LEU A 24 -32.16 -9.84 7.93
C LEU A 24 -33.42 -10.71 8.01
N ARG A 25 -33.34 -11.97 7.56
CA ARG A 25 -34.47 -12.90 7.42
C ARG A 25 -35.58 -12.35 6.50
N VAL A 26 -35.17 -11.69 5.42
CA VAL A 26 -36.08 -11.17 4.38
C VAL A 26 -36.09 -12.16 3.23
N ASP A 27 -37.11 -13.03 3.21
CA ASP A 27 -37.25 -14.10 2.21
C ASP A 27 -38.34 -13.78 1.18
N GLY A 28 -38.04 -13.94 -0.12
CA GLY A 28 -39.05 -13.94 -1.19
C GLY A 28 -39.59 -12.59 -1.66
N PHE A 29 -39.19 -11.47 -1.05
CA PHE A 29 -39.60 -10.12 -1.46
C PHE A 29 -38.45 -9.39 -2.19
N THR A 30 -38.81 -8.62 -3.23
CA THR A 30 -37.87 -7.84 -4.05
C THR A 30 -37.98 -6.34 -3.85
N ASP A 31 -39.01 -5.86 -3.15
CA ASP A 31 -39.30 -4.43 -3.00
C ASP A 31 -38.22 -3.70 -2.17
N ASP A 32 -37.60 -4.43 -1.23
CA ASP A 32 -36.57 -3.90 -0.33
C ASP A 32 -35.15 -3.99 -0.91
N ASP A 33 -34.96 -4.57 -2.10
CA ASP A 33 -33.65 -4.87 -2.66
C ASP A 33 -32.81 -3.62 -2.89
N ALA A 34 -33.46 -2.57 -3.38
CA ALA A 34 -32.83 -1.27 -3.59
C ALA A 34 -32.43 -0.62 -2.26
N LEU A 35 -33.27 -0.73 -1.23
CA LEU A 35 -33.00 -0.17 0.09
C LEU A 35 -31.86 -0.92 0.78
N ILE A 36 -31.89 -2.25 0.78
CA ILE A 36 -30.83 -3.10 1.36
C ILE A 36 -29.50 -2.83 0.67
N THR A 37 -29.49 -2.69 -0.66
CA THR A 37 -28.26 -2.35 -1.41
C THR A 37 -27.69 -1.00 -0.96
N GLY A 38 -28.53 0.04 -0.84
CA GLY A 38 -28.10 1.35 -0.35
C GLY A 38 -27.57 1.30 1.09
N LEU A 39 -28.18 0.49 1.95
CA LEU A 39 -27.72 0.29 3.33
C LEU A 39 -26.38 -0.44 3.38
N ILE A 40 -26.14 -1.43 2.51
CA ILE A 40 -24.83 -2.12 2.40
C ILE A 40 -23.73 -1.10 2.05
N SER A 41 -23.96 -0.24 1.06
CA SER A 41 -22.98 0.78 0.68
C SER A 41 -22.74 1.78 1.81
N ALA A 42 -23.80 2.25 2.50
CA ALA A 42 -23.69 3.17 3.62
C ALA A 42 -22.94 2.55 4.83
N ALA A 43 -23.29 1.31 5.20
CA ALA A 43 -22.64 0.54 6.24
C ALA A 43 -21.14 0.31 5.94
N THR A 44 -20.82 0.00 4.68
CA THR A 44 -19.44 -0.18 4.22
C THR A 44 -18.64 1.11 4.40
N ILE A 45 -19.19 2.26 3.98
CA ILE A 45 -18.55 3.58 4.16
C ILE A 45 -18.31 3.88 5.64
N ALA A 46 -19.30 3.60 6.51
CA ALA A 46 -19.18 3.84 7.95
C ALA A 46 -18.08 2.97 8.58
N CYS A 47 -18.03 1.68 8.24
CA CYS A 47 -17.02 0.75 8.73
C CYS A 47 -15.61 1.09 8.20
N GLU A 48 -15.48 1.48 6.93
CA GLU A 48 -14.21 1.95 6.36
C GLU A 48 -13.72 3.24 7.02
N ASN A 49 -14.62 4.19 7.32
CA ASN A 49 -14.28 5.42 8.02
C ASN A 49 -13.78 5.17 9.44
N PHE A 50 -14.39 4.21 10.15
CA PHE A 50 -13.96 3.82 11.48
C PHE A 50 -12.59 3.13 11.49
N THR A 51 -12.37 2.18 10.58
CA THR A 51 -11.12 1.41 10.48
C THR A 51 -9.98 2.20 9.82
N ARG A 52 -10.32 3.24 9.04
CA ARG A 52 -9.41 4.00 8.15
C ARG A 52 -8.80 3.14 7.03
N ARG A 53 -9.49 2.06 6.65
CA ARG A 53 -9.08 1.11 5.60
C ARG A 53 -9.98 1.19 4.37
N SER A 54 -9.52 0.61 3.27
CA SER A 54 -10.38 0.19 2.15
C SER A 54 -10.62 -1.30 2.26
N PHE A 55 -11.87 -1.77 2.13
CA PHE A 55 -12.16 -3.21 2.24
C PHE A 55 -11.97 -3.93 0.91
N ILE A 56 -12.59 -3.41 -0.14
CA ILE A 56 -12.42 -3.87 -1.52
C ILE A 56 -11.45 -2.93 -2.24
N ASN A 57 -10.81 -3.42 -3.29
CA ASN A 57 -9.92 -2.60 -4.13
C ASN A 57 -10.63 -1.35 -4.64
N LYS A 58 -10.07 -0.20 -4.30
CA LYS A 58 -10.46 1.14 -4.76
C LYS A 58 -9.23 1.89 -5.26
N GLY A 59 -9.43 2.70 -6.27
CA GLY A 59 -8.41 3.60 -6.81
C GLY A 59 -8.42 4.90 -6.05
N PHE A 60 -7.26 5.30 -5.55
CA PHE A 60 -7.08 6.53 -4.80
C PHE A 60 -6.04 7.41 -5.48
N LEU A 61 -6.37 8.69 -5.54
CA LEU A 61 -5.45 9.77 -5.86
C LEU A 61 -5.17 10.54 -4.58
N MET A 62 -3.91 10.48 -4.13
CA MET A 62 -3.44 11.31 -3.03
C MET A 62 -2.62 12.46 -3.60
N THR A 63 -3.08 13.70 -3.38
CA THR A 63 -2.38 14.90 -3.80
C THR A 63 -1.61 15.51 -2.65
N LEU A 64 -0.40 15.99 -2.94
CA LEU A 64 0.50 16.66 -2.01
C LEU A 64 1.04 17.92 -2.68
N ASP A 65 1.25 18.99 -1.90
CA ASP A 65 1.85 20.23 -2.42
C ASP A 65 3.36 20.11 -2.65
N ALA A 66 4.02 19.17 -1.96
CA ALA A 66 5.43 18.84 -2.15
C ALA A 66 5.75 17.47 -1.54
N PHE A 67 6.88 16.90 -1.96
CA PHE A 67 7.47 15.75 -1.27
C PHE A 67 7.95 16.13 0.14
N PRO A 68 7.92 15.20 1.12
CA PRO A 68 8.49 15.44 2.43
C PRO A 68 9.98 15.76 2.32
N TYR A 69 10.40 16.87 2.93
CA TYR A 69 11.80 17.24 2.98
C TYR A 69 12.48 16.66 4.22
N PHE A 70 13.79 16.53 4.14
CA PHE A 70 14.60 16.11 5.27
C PHE A 70 14.60 17.20 6.35
N THR A 71 14.16 16.88 7.57
CA THR A 71 14.35 17.76 8.73
C THR A 71 15.10 17.04 9.85
N ASP A 72 16.35 17.44 10.10
CA ASP A 72 17.10 16.97 11.28
C ASP A 72 16.83 17.89 12.47
N THR A 73 15.57 17.92 12.92
CA THR A 73 15.19 18.68 14.13
C THR A 73 14.87 17.71 15.27
N MET A 74 15.22 18.05 16.51
CA MET A 74 14.86 17.24 17.69
C MET A 74 13.33 17.01 17.83
N LEU A 75 12.50 17.88 17.24
CA LEU A 75 11.05 17.73 17.20
C LEU A 75 10.58 16.65 16.22
N SER A 76 11.30 16.45 15.09
CA SER A 76 11.05 15.31 14.19
C SER A 76 11.24 14.00 14.96
N GLN A 77 12.27 13.95 15.80
CA GLN A 77 12.63 12.76 16.57
C GLN A 77 11.51 12.35 17.51
N LEU A 78 10.84 13.27 18.21
CA LEU A 78 9.78 12.99 19.20
C LEU A 78 8.46 12.44 18.63
N ALA A 79 8.27 12.45 17.31
CA ALA A 79 7.05 11.95 16.66
C ALA A 79 7.03 10.41 16.50
N TYR A 80 8.05 9.69 16.97
CA TYR A 80 8.25 8.26 16.71
C TYR A 80 8.19 7.40 18.01
N PRO A 81 7.77 6.12 17.92
CA PRO A 81 7.59 5.27 19.10
C PRO A 81 8.91 5.00 19.87
N PRO A 82 8.87 4.89 21.22
CA PRO A 82 10.06 4.84 22.08
C PRO A 82 11.04 3.69 21.80
N SER A 83 10.57 2.58 21.22
CA SER A 83 11.40 1.40 20.97
C SER A 83 12.51 1.63 19.94
N TYR A 84 12.41 2.70 19.13
CA TYR A 84 13.42 3.03 18.12
C TYR A 84 14.65 3.77 18.67
N TYR A 85 14.59 4.31 19.89
CA TYR A 85 15.74 5.00 20.52
C TYR A 85 16.67 4.06 21.30
N ALA A 86 16.40 2.76 21.31
CA ALA A 86 17.21 1.79 22.06
C ALA A 86 18.57 1.48 21.39
N LEU A 87 18.84 2.00 20.20
CA LEU A 87 20.10 1.79 19.49
C LEU A 87 21.04 3.01 19.62
N PRO A 88 22.37 2.80 19.78
CA PRO A 88 23.33 3.86 19.99
C PRO A 88 23.30 4.90 18.85
N LYS A 89 23.44 6.17 19.24
CA LYS A 89 23.31 7.42 18.46
C LYS A 89 24.18 7.55 17.19
N TYR A 90 24.09 6.64 16.23
CA TYR A 90 24.47 6.90 14.83
C TYR A 90 23.71 5.88 14.00
N SER A 91 22.57 6.27 13.40
CA SER A 91 21.91 5.34 12.48
C SER A 91 21.38 6.06 11.26
N THR A 92 21.95 5.68 10.12
CA THR A 92 21.49 5.93 8.76
C THR A 92 20.04 5.50 8.51
N THR A 93 19.39 4.82 9.46
CA THR A 93 17.97 4.48 9.43
C THR A 93 17.03 5.66 9.73
N LEU A 94 17.47 6.71 10.44
CA LEU A 94 16.64 7.89 10.73
C LEU A 94 16.34 8.75 9.47
N TRP A 95 17.16 8.61 8.43
CA TRP A 95 17.15 9.42 7.22
C TRP A 95 15.92 9.11 6.35
N ASN A 96 15.53 7.84 6.29
CA ASN A 96 14.43 7.37 5.46
C ASN A 96 13.05 7.73 6.05
N TYR A 97 12.95 7.84 7.38
CA TYR A 97 11.68 8.08 8.07
C TYR A 97 11.19 9.53 8.03
N SER A 98 12.09 10.52 7.85
CA SER A 98 11.68 11.90 7.57
C SER A 98 11.13 12.05 6.15
N GLN A 99 11.52 11.18 5.23
CA GLN A 99 11.16 11.22 3.81
C GLN A 99 10.02 10.25 3.46
N MET A 100 9.41 9.59 4.44
CA MET A 100 8.36 8.61 4.18
C MET A 100 7.02 9.28 3.83
N ILE A 101 6.30 8.74 2.86
CA ILE A 101 4.92 9.15 2.57
C ILE A 101 4.00 8.03 3.07
N LYS A 102 3.17 8.32 4.06
CA LYS A 102 2.13 7.39 4.53
C LYS A 102 0.93 7.46 3.59
N LEU A 103 0.56 6.33 3.00
CA LEU A 103 -0.62 6.23 2.16
C LEU A 103 -1.87 6.00 3.01
N TRP A 104 -2.96 6.65 2.62
CA TRP A 104 -4.24 6.52 3.31
C TRP A 104 -4.98 5.27 2.81
N ARG A 105 -5.89 4.75 3.64
CA ARG A 105 -6.77 3.61 3.29
C ARG A 105 -6.06 2.29 2.97
N PRO A 106 -5.10 1.78 3.79
CA PRO A 106 -4.50 0.46 3.56
C PRO A 106 -5.55 -0.67 3.72
N PRO A 107 -5.24 -1.93 3.35
CA PRO A 107 -3.97 -2.42 2.83
C PRO A 107 -3.69 -1.97 1.38
N LEU A 108 -2.42 -1.71 1.07
CA LEU A 108 -1.99 -1.26 -0.25
C LEU A 108 -1.81 -2.47 -1.19
N VAL A 109 -2.46 -2.42 -2.36
CA VAL A 109 -2.29 -3.45 -3.41
C VAL A 109 -1.11 -3.07 -4.31
N SER A 110 -1.14 -1.88 -4.87
CA SER A 110 -0.11 -1.37 -5.78
C SER A 110 -0.13 0.16 -5.82
N VAL A 111 1.01 0.77 -6.11
CA VAL A 111 1.10 2.16 -6.57
C VAL A 111 1.34 2.09 -8.06
N GLU A 112 0.49 2.74 -8.84
CA GLU A 112 0.55 2.70 -10.29
C GLU A 112 1.60 3.68 -10.80
N ARG A 113 1.55 4.91 -10.30
CA ARG A 113 2.51 5.96 -10.62
C ARG A 113 2.47 7.07 -9.58
N ILE A 114 3.56 7.82 -9.49
CA ILE A 114 3.62 9.09 -8.77
C ILE A 114 3.96 10.17 -9.79
N THR A 115 3.02 11.05 -10.10
CA THR A 115 3.27 12.18 -10.99
C THR A 115 3.72 13.38 -10.16
N PHE A 116 4.70 14.13 -10.64
CA PHE A 116 5.17 15.32 -9.95
C PHE A 116 5.57 16.43 -10.90
N MET A 117 5.41 17.68 -10.47
CA MET A 117 5.90 18.84 -11.22
C MET A 117 7.36 19.10 -10.92
N ASN A 118 8.24 18.80 -11.87
CA ASN A 118 9.68 18.97 -11.72
C ASN A 118 10.07 20.47 -11.69
N SER A 119 10.88 20.85 -10.71
CA SER A 119 11.35 22.23 -10.50
C SER A 119 12.27 22.77 -11.60
N SER A 120 12.99 21.90 -12.31
CA SER A 120 13.95 22.29 -13.35
C SER A 120 13.32 22.39 -14.73
N THR A 121 12.44 21.45 -15.07
CA THR A 121 11.77 21.37 -16.38
C THR A 121 10.41 22.07 -16.40
N SER A 122 9.82 22.34 -15.22
CA SER A 122 8.46 22.88 -15.08
C SER A 122 7.38 22.04 -15.80
N SER A 123 7.65 20.75 -16.01
CA SER A 123 6.73 19.78 -16.60
C SER A 123 6.36 18.69 -15.59
N PHE A 124 5.23 18.03 -15.83
CA PHE A 124 4.88 16.81 -15.10
C PHE A 124 5.74 15.65 -15.59
N GLU A 125 6.36 14.97 -14.64
CA GLU A 125 7.16 13.76 -14.84
C GLU A 125 6.59 12.63 -13.98
N ASP A 126 6.73 11.39 -14.45
CA ASP A 126 6.16 10.21 -13.81
C ASP A 126 7.26 9.39 -13.13
N LEU A 127 7.01 9.02 -11.88
CA LEU A 127 7.85 8.11 -11.12
C LEU A 127 7.23 6.73 -11.11
N VAL A 128 8.07 5.74 -11.39
CA VAL A 128 7.72 4.32 -11.41
C VAL A 128 8.46 3.59 -10.29
N GLN A 129 7.84 2.54 -9.75
CA GLN A 129 8.43 1.75 -8.68
C GLN A 129 9.78 1.13 -9.11
N SER A 130 10.82 1.26 -8.29
CA SER A 130 12.06 0.50 -8.51
C SER A 130 11.84 -0.99 -8.21
N PRO A 131 12.48 -1.89 -8.98
CA PRO A 131 12.61 -3.28 -8.53
C PRO A 131 13.34 -3.31 -7.18
N PHE A 132 13.02 -4.31 -6.36
CA PHE A 132 13.60 -4.40 -5.01
C PHE A 132 15.10 -4.71 -5.09
N PRO A 133 15.94 -4.23 -4.18
CA PRO A 133 17.31 -4.72 -4.10
C PRO A 133 17.31 -6.23 -3.81
N TRP A 134 18.29 -6.93 -4.36
CA TRP A 134 18.52 -8.34 -4.03
C TRP A 134 18.94 -8.47 -2.56
N TYR A 135 18.33 -9.41 -1.84
CA TYR A 135 18.64 -9.74 -0.45
C TYR A 135 19.13 -11.19 -0.35
N PRO A 136 20.14 -11.47 0.49
CA PRO A 136 20.63 -12.83 0.70
C PRO A 136 19.60 -13.68 1.45
N GLN A 137 19.59 -14.99 1.17
CA GLN A 137 18.79 -16.00 1.87
C GLN A 137 17.26 -15.72 1.90
N THR A 138 16.77 -14.91 0.98
CA THR A 138 15.37 -14.49 0.89
C THR A 138 14.61 -15.36 -0.09
N VAL A 139 13.33 -15.63 0.18
CA VAL A 139 12.45 -16.36 -0.73
C VAL A 139 11.80 -15.37 -1.68
N TYR A 140 11.94 -15.60 -2.97
CA TYR A 140 11.34 -14.85 -4.06
C TYR A 140 10.34 -15.72 -4.79
N ASN A 141 9.27 -15.12 -5.31
CA ASN A 141 8.28 -15.79 -6.15
C ASN A 141 8.63 -15.59 -7.63
N VAL A 142 8.23 -16.54 -8.48
CA VAL A 142 8.41 -16.42 -9.93
C VAL A 142 7.70 -15.15 -10.42
N GLY A 143 8.44 -14.32 -11.15
CA GLY A 143 7.97 -13.02 -11.63
C GLY A 143 8.44 -11.83 -10.79
N ASP A 144 8.95 -12.03 -9.57
CA ASP A 144 9.52 -10.96 -8.76
C ASP A 144 10.77 -10.38 -9.44
N THR A 145 10.89 -9.04 -9.42
CA THR A 145 12.00 -8.33 -10.03
C THR A 145 12.94 -7.76 -8.97
N VAL A 146 14.24 -7.93 -9.20
CA VAL A 146 15.30 -7.37 -8.36
C VAL A 146 16.22 -6.47 -9.17
N ALA A 147 16.72 -5.42 -8.53
CA ALA A 147 17.76 -4.56 -9.07
C ALA A 147 19.12 -5.26 -8.93
N ASP A 148 19.88 -5.34 -10.02
CA ASP A 148 21.27 -5.76 -9.98
C ASP A 148 22.24 -4.59 -9.67
N ASN A 149 23.47 -4.93 -9.30
CA ASN A 149 24.53 -3.94 -9.02
C ASN A 149 25.01 -3.19 -10.28
N ASN A 150 24.58 -3.62 -11.47
CA ASN A 150 24.99 -3.08 -12.77
C ASN A 150 23.93 -2.16 -13.37
N GLY A 151 22.82 -1.91 -12.67
CA GLY A 151 21.73 -1.06 -13.11
C GLY A 151 20.70 -1.72 -14.03
N ASN A 152 20.65 -3.05 -14.12
CA ASN A 152 19.60 -3.81 -14.81
C ASN A 152 18.58 -4.42 -13.85
N VAL A 153 17.42 -4.74 -14.41
CA VAL A 153 16.35 -5.49 -13.74
C VAL A 153 16.52 -6.96 -14.03
N GLN A 154 16.52 -7.76 -12.98
CA GLN A 154 16.58 -9.21 -13.06
C GLN A 154 15.24 -9.76 -12.57
N GLN A 155 14.58 -10.61 -13.34
CA GLN A 155 13.31 -11.21 -12.96
C GLN A 155 13.52 -12.67 -12.61
N LEU A 156 12.91 -13.15 -11.51
CA LEU A 156 12.98 -14.55 -11.17
C LEU A 156 12.18 -15.35 -12.21
N PHE A 157 12.89 -16.18 -12.98
CA PHE A 157 12.30 -17.01 -14.01
C PHE A 157 11.83 -18.35 -13.43
N SER A 158 12.64 -18.98 -12.59
CA SER A 158 12.29 -20.26 -11.95
C SER A 158 13.17 -20.53 -10.74
N ALA A 159 12.77 -21.52 -9.92
CA ALA A 159 13.69 -22.17 -9.00
C ALA A 159 14.22 -23.48 -9.60
N SER A 160 15.50 -23.75 -9.48
CA SER A 160 16.21 -24.99 -9.77
C SER A 160 16.18 -25.92 -8.55
N PRO A 161 16.08 -27.26 -8.69
CA PRO A 161 16.11 -28.06 -9.91
C PRO A 161 14.73 -28.37 -10.51
N SER A 162 13.64 -27.86 -9.94
CA SER A 162 12.27 -28.06 -10.43
C SER A 162 11.56 -26.72 -10.47
N LEU A 163 10.89 -26.39 -11.58
CA LEU A 163 10.06 -25.20 -11.88
C LEU A 163 9.05 -24.84 -10.76
N ASN A 164 9.56 -24.56 -9.57
CA ASN A 164 8.78 -24.25 -8.39
C ASN A 164 8.40 -22.78 -8.46
N PRO A 165 7.22 -22.42 -7.93
CA PRO A 165 6.76 -21.04 -7.93
C PRO A 165 7.59 -20.13 -7.03
N THR A 166 8.52 -20.69 -6.23
CA THR A 166 9.35 -19.97 -5.27
C THR A 166 10.80 -20.43 -5.31
N GLY A 167 11.74 -19.48 -5.32
CA GLY A 167 13.18 -19.69 -5.29
C GLY A 167 13.82 -18.97 -4.10
N LYS A 168 14.81 -19.60 -3.47
CA LYS A 168 15.57 -18.99 -2.37
C LYS A 168 16.90 -18.45 -2.90
N SER A 169 17.22 -17.21 -2.57
CA SER A 169 18.49 -16.59 -2.92
C SER A 169 19.66 -17.12 -2.09
N GLY A 170 20.86 -17.01 -2.65
CA GLY A 170 22.13 -17.43 -2.07
C GLY A 170 22.61 -16.55 -0.92
N ILE A 171 23.83 -16.80 -0.46
CA ILE A 171 24.43 -16.05 0.66
C ILE A 171 25.09 -14.75 0.16
N LYS A 172 25.46 -14.70 -1.12
CA LYS A 172 26.08 -13.56 -1.79
C LYS A 172 25.34 -13.27 -3.09
N PRO A 173 25.33 -12.00 -3.55
CA PRO A 173 24.73 -11.67 -4.83
C PRO A 173 25.45 -12.46 -5.94
N PRO A 174 24.70 -13.06 -6.88
CA PRO A 174 25.30 -13.78 -8.00
C PRO A 174 26.06 -12.82 -8.92
N THR A 175 26.96 -13.38 -9.74
CA THR A 175 27.54 -12.62 -10.85
C THR A 175 26.48 -12.45 -11.93
N TRP A 176 25.82 -11.28 -11.93
CA TRP A 176 24.68 -11.00 -12.80
C TRP A 176 25.07 -11.02 -14.29
N ASN A 177 24.29 -11.74 -15.08
CA ASN A 177 24.42 -11.71 -16.54
C ASN A 177 24.04 -10.33 -17.08
N THR A 178 24.92 -9.73 -17.86
CA THR A 178 24.74 -8.38 -18.44
C THR A 178 24.04 -8.40 -19.80
N THR A 179 23.84 -9.57 -20.40
CA THR A 179 23.17 -9.70 -21.70
C THR A 179 21.65 -9.66 -21.50
N LEU A 180 20.94 -8.88 -22.31
CA LEU A 180 19.47 -8.86 -22.32
C LEU A 180 18.93 -10.28 -22.55
N ALA A 181 17.92 -10.68 -21.76
CA ALA A 181 17.36 -12.02 -21.69
C ALA A 181 18.36 -13.14 -21.29
N GLY A 182 19.55 -12.78 -20.82
CA GLY A 182 20.53 -13.72 -20.30
C GLY A 182 20.10 -14.27 -18.94
N PHE A 183 20.31 -15.58 -18.74
CA PHE A 183 20.01 -16.23 -17.47
C PHE A 183 21.19 -16.12 -16.50
N THR A 184 20.89 -15.96 -15.20
CA THR A 184 21.83 -16.04 -14.09
C THR A 184 21.33 -17.14 -13.15
N VAL A 185 22.09 -18.23 -13.04
CA VAL A 185 21.83 -19.28 -12.05
C VAL A 185 22.66 -18.95 -10.82
N GLU A 186 22.01 -18.85 -9.66
CA GLU A 186 22.74 -18.58 -8.42
C GLU A 186 23.51 -19.81 -7.91
N ASP A 187 24.65 -19.56 -7.26
CA ASP A 187 25.48 -20.61 -6.67
C ASP A 187 24.81 -21.24 -5.43
N SER A 188 25.03 -22.54 -5.24
CA SER A 188 24.51 -23.33 -4.10
C SER A 188 24.74 -22.62 -2.75
N PRO A 189 23.75 -22.58 -1.83
CA PRO A 189 22.51 -23.35 -1.79
C PRO A 189 21.32 -22.70 -2.52
N ALA A 190 21.57 -21.68 -3.34
CA ALA A 190 20.51 -20.96 -4.03
C ALA A 190 19.81 -21.86 -5.05
N THR A 191 18.50 -21.71 -5.12
CA THR A 191 17.67 -22.34 -6.14
C THR A 191 17.21 -21.32 -7.19
N ALA A 192 17.38 -20.03 -6.97
CA ALA A 192 16.88 -18.99 -7.88
C ALA A 192 17.61 -18.97 -9.24
N VAL A 193 16.84 -18.93 -10.33
CA VAL A 193 17.30 -18.65 -11.70
C VAL A 193 16.66 -17.34 -12.15
N TRP A 194 17.50 -16.37 -12.46
CA TRP A 194 17.10 -15.03 -12.88
C TRP A 194 17.25 -14.84 -14.38
N VAL A 195 16.41 -14.00 -14.98
CA VAL A 195 16.55 -13.53 -16.36
C VAL A 195 16.74 -12.01 -16.36
N ASN A 196 17.71 -11.53 -17.14
CA ASN A 196 17.93 -10.09 -17.29
C ASN A 196 16.84 -9.49 -18.20
N VAL A 197 16.02 -8.59 -17.67
CA VAL A 197 14.93 -7.91 -18.38
C VAL A 197 15.41 -6.62 -19.07
N GLY A 198 16.64 -6.20 -18.80
CA GLY A 198 17.27 -5.02 -19.38
C GLY A 198 17.58 -3.95 -18.34
N ALA A 199 18.16 -2.83 -18.80
CA ALA A 199 18.49 -1.70 -17.93
C ALA A 199 17.26 -1.18 -17.19
N ILE A 200 17.42 -0.86 -15.92
CA ILE A 200 16.48 0.01 -15.21
C ILE A 200 16.36 1.28 -16.06
N PRO A 201 15.17 1.69 -16.50
CA PRO A 201 15.02 2.88 -17.33
C PRO A 201 15.74 4.08 -16.68
N GLN A 202 16.81 4.55 -17.33
CA GLN A 202 17.59 5.72 -16.91
C GLN A 202 16.99 6.95 -17.62
N GLY A 203 16.62 8.00 -16.88
CA GLY A 203 16.25 9.28 -17.51
C GLY A 203 15.25 10.15 -16.77
N GLU A 204 14.43 9.59 -15.87
CA GLU A 204 13.52 10.35 -15.00
C GLU A 204 13.79 9.87 -13.57
N PHE A 205 14.56 10.66 -12.83
CA PHE A 205 14.97 10.29 -11.48
C PHE A 205 13.74 10.21 -10.58
N GLY A 206 13.39 8.99 -10.17
CA GLY A 206 12.54 8.73 -9.00
C GLY A 206 11.93 7.34 -9.05
N SER A 207 12.78 6.34 -9.15
CA SER A 207 12.49 5.06 -8.52
C SER A 207 12.00 5.30 -7.08
N PHE A 208 10.91 4.68 -6.66
CA PHE A 208 10.45 4.70 -5.26
C PHE A 208 10.28 3.28 -4.72
N MET A 209 10.47 3.12 -3.41
CA MET A 209 10.29 1.86 -2.70
C MET A 209 8.98 1.88 -1.93
N ILE A 210 8.32 0.73 -1.89
CA ILE A 210 7.03 0.55 -1.24
C ILE A 210 7.18 -0.43 -0.09
N ASP A 211 6.79 -0.03 1.11
CA ASP A 211 6.53 -0.92 2.23
C ASP A 211 5.03 -1.24 2.28
N LYS A 212 4.68 -2.44 1.82
CA LYS A 212 3.32 -3.01 1.90
C LYS A 212 3.06 -3.78 3.20
N VAL A 213 4.11 -4.06 3.97
CA VAL A 213 4.04 -4.90 5.19
C VAL A 213 3.58 -4.07 6.37
N SER A 214 4.12 -2.86 6.52
CA SER A 214 3.69 -1.94 7.56
C SER A 214 2.31 -1.34 7.23
N GLU A 215 1.49 -1.17 8.26
CA GLU A 215 0.18 -0.52 8.15
C GLU A 215 0.19 0.73 9.03
N PRO A 216 0.09 1.96 8.47
CA PRO A 216 -0.19 2.26 7.06
C PRO A 216 1.00 2.00 6.13
N ALA A 217 0.69 1.72 4.86
CA ALA A 217 1.68 1.51 3.81
C ALA A 217 2.52 2.78 3.61
N ARG A 218 3.80 2.60 3.32
CA ARG A 218 4.77 3.70 3.27
C ARG A 218 5.51 3.71 1.95
N LEU A 219 5.73 4.91 1.42
CA LEU A 219 6.61 5.14 0.28
C LEU A 219 7.89 5.77 0.74
N PHE A 220 9.00 5.27 0.21
CA PHE A 220 10.32 5.80 0.42
C PHE A 220 10.92 6.22 -0.92
N PRO A 221 11.79 7.24 -0.94
CA PRO A 221 12.58 7.52 -2.13
C PRO A 221 13.42 6.28 -2.47
N GLY A 222 13.56 5.99 -3.76
CA GLY A 222 14.30 4.83 -4.23
C GLY A 222 15.79 4.96 -3.98
N ILE A 223 16.53 3.93 -4.34
CA ILE A 223 17.96 3.87 -4.13
C ILE A 223 18.66 4.69 -5.23
N SER A 224 19.60 5.55 -4.85
CA SER A 224 20.45 6.28 -5.78
C SER A 224 21.48 5.35 -6.43
N SER A 225 22.03 5.71 -7.60
CA SER A 225 23.05 4.94 -8.33
C SER A 225 24.29 4.53 -7.51
N ASN A 226 24.55 5.21 -6.40
CA ASN A 226 25.62 4.88 -5.45
C ASN A 226 25.20 3.91 -4.32
N ASN A 227 24.09 3.20 -4.48
CA ASN A 227 23.50 2.30 -3.49
C ASN A 227 23.23 2.99 -2.12
N LYS A 228 22.92 4.29 -2.16
CA LYS A 228 22.55 5.12 -0.99
C LYS A 228 21.06 5.42 -1.03
N ALA A 229 20.48 5.74 0.14
CA ALA A 229 19.12 6.29 0.20
C ALA A 229 19.01 7.48 -0.77
N GLY A 230 18.11 7.38 -1.74
CA GLY A 230 17.84 8.46 -2.67
C GLY A 230 17.02 9.55 -2.00
N PHE A 231 16.89 10.66 -2.70
CA PHE A 231 16.03 11.77 -2.30
C PHE A 231 14.82 11.79 -3.23
N TRP A 232 13.70 12.30 -2.73
CA TRP A 232 12.61 12.66 -3.63
C TRP A 232 13.09 13.72 -4.64
N PRO A 233 12.61 13.67 -5.88
CA PRO A 233 12.96 14.67 -6.89
C PRO A 233 12.54 16.07 -6.44
N SER A 234 13.28 17.07 -6.92
CA SER A 234 12.96 18.46 -6.60
C SER A 234 11.71 18.91 -7.36
N VAL A 235 10.66 19.22 -6.59
CA VAL A 235 9.36 19.68 -7.09
C VAL A 235 9.23 21.20 -7.05
N LEU A 236 8.45 21.76 -7.98
CA LEU A 236 8.01 23.14 -7.88
C LEU A 236 6.92 23.25 -6.79
N PHE A 237 7.04 24.23 -5.88
CA PHE A 237 6.11 24.42 -4.76
C PHE A 237 4.79 25.06 -5.18
N ILE A 238 4.00 24.34 -5.98
CA ILE A 238 2.65 24.71 -6.36
C ILE A 238 1.62 23.79 -5.69
N PRO A 239 0.35 24.22 -5.56
CA PRO A 239 -0.70 23.34 -5.04
C PRO A 239 -0.82 22.05 -5.87
N ASN A 240 -0.96 20.90 -5.19
CA ASN A 240 -1.07 19.58 -5.82
C ASN A 240 0.10 19.21 -6.77
N ALA A 241 1.31 19.72 -6.51
CA ALA A 241 2.49 19.44 -7.32
C ALA A 241 2.83 17.95 -7.43
N VAL A 242 2.47 17.15 -6.43
CA VAL A 242 2.71 15.71 -6.39
C VAL A 242 1.37 14.98 -6.33
N GLN A 243 1.19 13.98 -7.18
CA GLN A 243 -0.03 13.17 -7.22
C GLN A 243 0.35 11.69 -7.23
N ILE A 244 -0.21 10.93 -6.30
CA ILE A 244 0.08 9.51 -6.10
C ILE A 244 -1.16 8.72 -6.47
N HIS A 245 -1.06 7.92 -7.53
CA HIS A 245 -2.12 7.02 -7.98
C HIS A 245 -1.87 5.63 -7.42
N TYR A 246 -2.79 5.12 -6.60
CA TYR A 246 -2.61 3.82 -5.96
C TYR A 246 -3.93 3.08 -5.77
N THR A 247 -3.84 1.75 -5.78
CA THR A 247 -4.96 0.85 -5.47
C THR A 247 -4.80 0.32 -4.05
N ALA A 248 -5.86 0.42 -3.24
CA ALA A 248 -5.87 -0.11 -1.88
C ALA A 248 -7.17 -0.88 -1.58
N GLY A 249 -7.05 -1.96 -0.80
CA GLY A 249 -8.09 -2.94 -0.50
C GLY A 249 -7.50 -4.29 -0.11
N PHE A 250 -8.27 -5.13 0.60
CA PHE A 250 -7.83 -6.50 0.91
C PHE A 250 -7.75 -7.39 -0.34
N GLY A 251 -8.49 -7.03 -1.38
CA GLY A 251 -8.49 -7.70 -2.68
C GLY A 251 -9.69 -7.29 -3.54
N PRO A 252 -9.78 -7.80 -4.78
CA PRO A 252 -10.87 -7.50 -5.69
C PRO A 252 -12.16 -8.28 -5.36
N SER A 253 -12.09 -9.31 -4.51
CA SER A 253 -13.22 -10.19 -4.18
C SER A 253 -13.65 -10.03 -2.72
N PRO A 254 -14.96 -10.15 -2.40
CA PRO A 254 -15.46 -10.23 -1.03
C PRO A 254 -14.79 -11.32 -0.18
N SER A 255 -14.32 -12.40 -0.80
CA SER A 255 -13.61 -13.49 -0.12
C SER A 255 -12.27 -13.08 0.49
N ASN A 256 -11.66 -11.97 0.02
CA ASN A 256 -10.42 -11.44 0.58
C ASN A 256 -10.65 -10.65 1.87
N VAL A 257 -11.89 -10.21 2.14
CA VAL A 257 -12.22 -9.41 3.31
C VAL A 257 -12.34 -10.32 4.54
N PRO A 258 -11.66 -10.01 5.66
CA PRO A 258 -11.79 -10.77 6.90
C PRO A 258 -13.25 -10.94 7.34
N ALA A 259 -13.62 -12.15 7.76
CA ALA A 259 -14.99 -12.49 8.16
C ALA A 259 -15.54 -11.57 9.27
N ASN A 260 -14.68 -11.09 10.15
CA ASN A 260 -15.00 -10.16 11.24
C ASN A 260 -15.60 -8.85 10.71
N ILE A 261 -15.06 -8.36 9.59
CA ILE A 261 -15.51 -7.12 8.93
C ILE A 261 -16.86 -7.38 8.24
N ILE A 262 -17.02 -8.52 7.59
CA ILE A 262 -18.28 -8.92 6.95
C ILE A 262 -19.42 -8.97 7.99
N VAL A 263 -19.19 -9.59 9.15
CA VAL A 263 -20.17 -9.65 10.24
C VAL A 263 -20.48 -8.26 10.80
N ALA A 264 -19.46 -7.41 10.95
CA ALA A 264 -19.65 -6.03 11.40
C ALA A 264 -20.54 -5.23 10.43
N ILE A 265 -20.32 -5.37 9.11
CA ILE A 265 -21.16 -4.73 8.09
C ILE A 265 -22.60 -5.25 8.18
N LEU A 266 -22.80 -6.57 8.28
CA LEU A 266 -24.14 -7.17 8.41
C LEU A 266 -24.90 -6.65 9.65
N GLN A 267 -24.22 -6.52 10.79
CA GLN A 267 -24.81 -5.95 12.00
C GLN A 267 -25.21 -4.48 11.82
N THR A 268 -24.36 -3.68 11.20
CA THR A 268 -24.71 -2.27 10.91
C THR A 268 -25.86 -2.14 9.91
N VAL A 269 -25.93 -3.02 8.91
CA VAL A 269 -27.05 -3.06 7.96
C VAL A 269 -28.34 -3.42 8.68
N ALA A 270 -28.32 -4.39 9.60
CA ALA A 270 -29.49 -4.75 10.41
C ALA A 270 -29.95 -3.59 11.29
N ASP A 271 -29.03 -2.92 11.98
CA ASP A 271 -29.36 -1.78 12.82
C ASP A 271 -29.97 -0.63 12.01
N CYS A 272 -29.44 -0.33 10.82
CA CYS A 272 -29.98 0.72 9.94
C CYS A 272 -31.28 0.31 9.21
N TYR A 273 -31.51 -0.98 8.98
CA TYR A 273 -32.75 -1.47 8.37
C TYR A 273 -33.91 -1.40 9.37
N GLU A 274 -33.68 -1.83 10.61
CA GLU A 274 -34.68 -1.76 11.67
C GLU A 274 -34.94 -0.33 12.14
N ASN A 275 -33.91 0.51 12.16
CA ASN A 275 -33.99 1.87 12.69
C ASN A 275 -33.72 2.92 11.62
N ARG A 276 -34.76 3.69 11.28
CA ARG A 276 -34.68 4.80 10.31
C ARG A 276 -34.17 6.11 10.90
N GLU A 277 -33.88 6.12 12.19
CA GLU A 277 -33.41 7.27 12.95
C GLU A 277 -32.21 6.84 13.82
N PRO A 278 -31.31 7.77 14.17
CA PRO A 278 -30.17 7.46 15.03
C PRO A 278 -30.63 6.96 16.40
N VAL A 279 -30.41 5.68 16.68
CA VAL A 279 -30.75 5.06 17.98
C VAL A 279 -29.64 5.35 18.98
N LYS A 280 -29.76 6.52 19.64
CA LYS A 280 -29.14 6.95 20.91
C LYS A 280 -27.81 7.74 20.91
N GLU A 281 -27.63 8.38 22.07
CA GLU A 281 -26.85 9.55 22.50
C GLU A 281 -25.32 9.47 22.34
N ASP A 282 -24.69 10.65 22.27
CA ASP A 282 -23.23 10.91 22.19
C ASP A 282 -22.53 10.76 20.82
N GLY A 283 -23.21 11.03 19.71
CA GLY A 283 -22.55 11.26 18.40
C GLY A 283 -21.71 10.08 17.87
N GLU A 284 -21.86 8.88 18.44
CA GLU A 284 -21.18 7.67 17.99
C GLU A 284 -21.82 7.20 16.67
N GLN A 285 -21.02 7.12 15.59
CA GLN A 285 -21.51 6.73 14.27
C GLN A 285 -21.79 5.22 14.11
N LEU A 286 -21.26 4.38 15.00
CA LEU A 286 -21.37 2.92 14.93
C LEU A 286 -21.72 2.32 16.30
N PRO A 287 -22.55 1.26 16.35
CA PRO A 287 -22.83 0.53 17.59
C PRO A 287 -21.57 -0.01 18.26
N ARG A 288 -21.54 -0.04 19.60
CA ARG A 288 -20.35 -0.47 20.38
C ARG A 288 -19.88 -1.90 20.07
N HIS A 289 -20.82 -2.82 19.83
CA HIS A 289 -20.49 -4.21 19.54
C HIS A 289 -19.80 -4.37 18.18
N VAL A 290 -20.28 -3.63 17.16
CA VAL A 290 -19.64 -3.51 15.83
C VAL A 290 -18.23 -2.92 15.98
N ARG A 291 -18.10 -1.87 16.81
CA ARG A 291 -16.82 -1.22 17.07
C ARG A 291 -15.77 -2.17 17.65
N GLN A 292 -16.19 -3.05 18.56
CA GLN A 292 -15.32 -4.03 19.18
C GLN A 292 -14.81 -5.07 18.17
N LEU A 293 -15.66 -5.48 17.22
CA LEU A 293 -15.26 -6.38 16.12
C LEU A 293 -14.27 -5.72 15.15
N LEU A 294 -14.44 -4.43 14.88
CA LEU A 294 -13.57 -3.65 13.99
C LEU A 294 -12.28 -3.16 14.67
N TRP A 295 -12.20 -3.20 15.99
CA TRP A 295 -11.07 -2.68 16.76
C TRP A 295 -9.69 -3.25 16.34
N PRO A 296 -9.54 -4.57 16.09
CA PRO A 296 -8.25 -5.14 15.66
C PRO A 296 -7.82 -4.66 14.27
N HIS A 297 -8.78 -4.27 13.44
CA HIS A 297 -8.54 -3.80 12.07
C HIS A 297 -8.32 -2.28 11.99
N ARG A 298 -8.34 -1.59 13.13
CA ARG A 298 -8.15 -0.14 13.17
C ARG A 298 -6.67 0.22 13.07
N ILE A 299 -6.36 1.23 12.27
CA ILE A 299 -5.00 1.77 12.17
C ILE A 299 -4.81 2.83 13.24
N MET A 300 -3.86 2.58 14.15
CA MET A 300 -3.64 3.42 15.33
C MET A 300 -2.78 4.66 15.03
N ASP A 301 -1.85 4.59 14.06
CA ASP A 301 -0.97 5.71 13.68
C ASP A 301 -1.23 6.16 12.23
N MET A 302 -2.12 7.15 12.09
CA MET A 302 -2.39 7.87 10.84
C MET A 302 -1.91 9.33 10.89
N SER A 303 -1.04 9.70 11.84
CA SER A 303 -0.52 11.06 11.86
C SER A 303 0.22 11.33 10.54
N PRO A 304 -0.13 12.42 9.81
CA PRO A 304 0.50 12.73 8.54
C PRO A 304 2.01 12.89 8.77
N THR A 305 2.82 12.43 7.81
CA THR A 305 4.24 12.73 7.86
C THR A 305 4.39 14.25 7.88
N ARG A 306 4.94 14.79 8.96
CA ARG A 306 5.19 16.22 9.06
C ARG A 306 6.29 16.55 8.05
N GLY A 307 5.92 17.28 6.99
CA GLY A 307 6.86 18.13 6.27
C GLY A 307 7.28 19.25 7.21
#